data_AF-A0AAD4QXH6-F1
#
_entry.id   AF-A0AAD4QXH6-F1
#
_cell.length_a   1.000
_cell.length_b   1.000
_cell.length_c   1.000
_cell.angle_alpha   90.00
_cell.angle_beta   90.00
_cell.angle_gamma   90.00
#
_symmetry.space_group_name_H-M   'P 1'
#
loop_
_entity.id
_entity.type
_entity.pdbx_description
1 polymer ?
#
loop_
_entity_poly.entity_id
_entity_poly.type
_entity_poly.pdbx_seq_one_letter_code
_entity_poly.pdbx_strand_id
1 'polypeptide(L)'
;MPRKTANIWKIGLYRRTENKDEAECILCAENGEKKTTVATKDWTTTGLVQHLKTRHSETEYFTKFQKSDQTQPDNNQETANLDKFIHITSGGELSYLDKKVINFVCSNLVSFKLLDNPATISLLSHTNEKLKGESYYRKTVLQKAYQALKSKMLNELRAMEALSFTTDKKMERAK
;
A
#
# COMPACT_ATOMS: atom_id res chain seq x y z
N MET A 1 -7.47 1.75 2.04
CA MET A 1 -6.88 1.23 3.30
C MET A 1 -8.00 0.76 4.23
N PRO A 2 -8.33 -0.54 4.28
CA PRO A 2 -9.31 -1.03 5.22
C PRO A 2 -8.69 -1.22 6.61
N ARG A 3 -9.56 -1.09 7.60
CA ARG A 3 -9.29 -0.79 9.00
C ARG A 3 -8.73 -1.99 9.78
N LYS A 4 -7.43 -1.98 10.09
CA LYS A 4 -6.82 -2.79 11.18
C LYS A 4 -7.48 -2.57 12.55
N THR A 5 -8.38 -1.60 12.65
CA THR A 5 -8.88 -1.08 13.91
C THR A 5 -10.11 -1.80 14.48
N ALA A 6 -10.85 -2.58 13.67
CA ALA A 6 -12.10 -3.21 14.12
C ALA A 6 -11.91 -4.52 14.90
N ASN A 7 -10.80 -5.24 14.68
CA ASN A 7 -10.59 -6.58 15.26
C ASN A 7 -10.15 -6.56 16.73
N ILE A 8 -9.53 -5.47 17.19
CA ILE A 8 -9.03 -5.35 18.58
C ILE A 8 -10.16 -5.36 19.64
N TRP A 9 -11.39 -5.06 19.25
CA TRP A 9 -12.53 -5.15 20.16
C TRP A 9 -13.07 -6.57 20.28
N LYS A 10 -12.88 -7.40 19.23
CA LYS A 10 -13.39 -8.77 19.18
C LYS A 10 -12.59 -9.75 20.04
N ILE A 11 -11.37 -9.40 20.42
CA ILE A 11 -10.54 -10.24 21.30
C ILE A 11 -10.99 -10.20 22.77
N GLY A 12 -11.86 -9.25 23.14
CA GLY A 12 -12.44 -9.19 24.49
C GLY A 12 -11.53 -8.63 25.58
N LEU A 13 -10.34 -8.12 25.25
CA LEU A 13 -9.40 -7.57 26.24
C LEU A 13 -9.74 -6.14 26.69
N TYR A 14 -10.36 -5.35 25.82
CA TYR A 14 -10.65 -3.93 26.07
C TYR A 14 -12.12 -3.67 26.25
N ARG A 15 -12.48 -2.94 27.31
CA ARG A 15 -13.82 -2.41 27.57
C ARG A 15 -13.87 -0.93 27.20
N ARG A 16 -14.92 -0.51 26.51
CA ARG A 16 -15.14 0.93 26.26
C ARG A 16 -15.58 1.61 27.54
N THR A 17 -14.97 2.74 27.86
CA THR A 17 -15.41 3.60 28.96
C THR A 17 -16.54 4.53 28.50
N GLU A 18 -17.21 5.21 29.44
CA GLU A 18 -18.20 6.25 29.12
C GLU A 18 -17.57 7.41 28.33
N ASN A 19 -16.29 7.66 28.56
CA ASN A 19 -15.48 8.53 27.71
C ASN A 19 -15.13 7.81 26.39
N LYS A 20 -15.54 8.40 25.26
CA LYS A 20 -15.33 7.82 23.91
C LYS A 20 -13.87 7.80 23.47
N ASP A 21 -13.02 8.57 24.15
CA ASP A 21 -11.58 8.67 23.87
C ASP A 21 -10.72 7.76 24.75
N GLU A 22 -11.33 6.87 25.54
CA GLU A 22 -10.62 5.94 26.41
C GLU A 22 -11.19 4.52 26.34
N ALA A 23 -10.33 3.55 26.64
CA ALA A 23 -10.71 2.15 26.81
C ALA A 23 -9.94 1.55 27.98
N GLU A 24 -10.59 0.68 28.74
CA GLU A 24 -10.00 -0.03 29.87
C GLU A 24 -9.49 -1.40 29.43
N CYS A 25 -8.25 -1.74 29.79
CA CYS A 25 -7.70 -3.08 29.65
C CYS A 25 -8.09 -3.94 30.86
N ILE A 26 -8.86 -5.00 30.61
CA ILE A 26 -9.40 -5.87 31.66
C ILE A 26 -8.26 -6.62 32.38
N LEU A 27 -7.25 -7.08 31.65
CA LEU A 27 -6.15 -7.85 32.25
C LEU A 27 -5.24 -6.98 33.12
N CYS A 28 -4.97 -5.73 32.72
CA CYS A 28 -4.26 -4.77 33.57
C CYS A 28 -5.04 -4.43 34.84
N ALA A 29 -6.38 -4.37 34.75
CA ALA A 29 -7.25 -4.14 35.90
C ALA A 29 -7.25 -5.34 36.87
N GLU A 30 -7.34 -6.56 36.35
CA GLU A 30 -7.25 -7.80 37.15
C GLU A 30 -5.88 -7.95 37.84
N ASN A 31 -4.81 -7.50 37.19
CA ASN A 31 -3.45 -7.49 37.75
C ASN A 31 -3.21 -6.34 38.75
N GLY A 32 -4.21 -5.49 39.03
CA GLY A 32 -4.11 -4.39 39.99
C GLY A 32 -3.23 -3.23 39.54
N GLU A 33 -3.00 -3.05 38.24
CA GLU A 33 -2.16 -1.96 37.73
C GLU A 33 -2.87 -0.60 37.85
N LYS A 34 -2.13 0.45 38.25
CA LYS A 34 -2.68 1.81 38.43
C LYS A 34 -3.08 2.53 37.11
N LYS A 35 -2.68 2.01 35.95
CA LYS A 35 -2.98 2.58 34.63
C LYS A 35 -3.63 1.53 33.74
N THR A 36 -4.93 1.33 33.95
CA THR A 36 -5.74 0.38 33.18
C THR A 36 -6.34 1.01 31.92
N THR A 37 -6.35 2.35 31.82
CA THR A 37 -6.95 3.08 30.70
C THR A 37 -5.94 3.39 29.59
N VAL A 38 -6.38 3.20 28.35
CA VAL A 38 -5.62 3.43 27.12
C VAL A 38 -6.39 4.44 26.27
N ALA A 39 -5.70 5.50 25.84
CA ALA A 39 -6.31 6.53 25.01
C ALA A 39 -6.64 6.01 23.60
N THR A 40 -7.86 6.27 23.15
CA THR A 40 -8.42 5.98 21.83
C THR A 40 -8.93 7.25 21.19
N LYS A 41 -8.03 8.18 20.88
CA LYS A 41 -8.41 9.44 20.22
C LYS A 41 -9.11 9.16 18.88
N ASP A 42 -10.27 9.76 18.66
CA ASP A 42 -11.01 9.74 17.39
C ASP A 42 -11.36 8.32 16.88
N TRP A 43 -11.80 7.42 17.77
CA TRP A 43 -12.13 6.01 17.44
C TRP A 43 -10.96 5.20 16.83
N THR A 44 -9.74 5.74 16.88
CA THR A 44 -8.55 5.04 16.44
C THR A 44 -8.13 4.04 17.52
N THR A 45 -7.78 2.84 17.10
CA THR A 45 -7.38 1.78 18.03
C THR A 45 -5.88 1.49 18.01
N THR A 46 -5.10 2.40 17.42
CA THR A 46 -3.63 2.32 17.38
C THR A 46 -3.04 2.20 18.78
N GLY A 47 -3.56 2.97 19.75
CA GLY A 47 -3.15 2.88 21.16
C GLY A 47 -3.43 1.50 21.77
N LEU A 48 -4.58 0.90 21.46
CA LEU A 48 -4.96 -0.43 21.94
C LEU A 48 -4.09 -1.53 21.33
N VAL A 49 -3.78 -1.43 20.04
CA VAL A 49 -2.87 -2.39 19.39
C VAL A 49 -1.46 -2.27 19.95
N GLN A 50 -0.98 -1.05 20.18
CA GLN A 50 0.33 -0.81 20.77
C GLN A 50 0.39 -1.32 22.22
N HIS A 51 -0.64 -1.08 23.01
CA HIS A 51 -0.75 -1.62 24.37
C HIS A 51 -0.72 -3.15 24.37
N LEU A 52 -1.53 -3.80 23.52
CA LEU A 52 -1.57 -5.27 23.40
C LEU A 52 -0.18 -5.83 23.06
N LYS A 53 0.54 -5.21 22.11
CA LYS A 53 1.87 -5.63 21.67
C LYS A 53 2.95 -5.45 22.74
N THR A 54 2.82 -4.44 23.59
CA THR A 54 3.88 -4.07 24.55
C THR A 54 3.68 -4.68 25.93
N ARG A 55 2.43 -4.88 26.35
CA ARG A 55 2.08 -5.36 27.69
C ARG A 55 1.55 -6.77 27.74
N HIS A 56 1.02 -7.28 26.62
CA HIS A 56 0.29 -8.54 26.58
C HIS A 56 0.70 -9.44 25.41
N SER A 57 1.94 -9.29 24.92
CA SER A 57 2.49 -10.06 23.79
C SER A 57 2.48 -11.57 24.02
N GLU A 58 2.56 -12.01 25.26
CA GLU A 58 2.62 -13.43 25.63
C GLU A 58 1.27 -13.99 26.09
N THR A 59 0.19 -13.22 25.96
CA THR A 59 -1.14 -13.63 26.42
C THR A 59 -1.97 -14.27 25.31
N GLU A 60 -2.98 -15.05 25.70
CA GLU A 60 -3.94 -15.64 24.76
C GLU A 60 -4.66 -14.58 23.90
N TYR A 61 -4.81 -13.36 24.43
CA TYR A 61 -5.42 -12.23 23.71
C TYR A 61 -4.59 -11.78 22.51
N PHE A 62 -3.26 -11.84 22.59
CA PHE A 62 -2.39 -11.53 21.45
C PHE A 62 -2.49 -12.60 20.36
N THR A 63 -2.53 -13.87 20.76
CA THR A 63 -2.75 -15.00 19.84
C THR A 63 -4.12 -14.92 19.16
N LYS A 64 -5.18 -14.57 19.90
CA LYS A 64 -6.54 -14.33 19.35
C LYS A 64 -6.53 -13.18 18.34
N PHE A 65 -5.83 -12.10 18.65
CA PHE A 65 -5.67 -10.97 17.73
C PHE A 65 -4.99 -11.39 16.42
N GLN A 66 -3.86 -12.11 16.51
CA GLN A 66 -3.15 -12.62 15.33
C GLN A 66 -4.02 -13.56 14.49
N LYS A 67 -4.76 -14.48 15.11
CA LYS A 67 -5.67 -15.40 14.40
C LYS A 67 -6.82 -14.66 13.71
N SER A 68 -7.35 -13.62 14.34
CA SER A 68 -8.41 -12.78 13.75
C SER A 68 -7.91 -11.90 12.60
N ASP A 69 -6.61 -11.60 12.56
CA ASP A 69 -5.95 -10.92 11.45
C ASP A 69 -5.73 -11.89 10.26
N GLN A 70 -5.52 -13.18 10.55
CA GLN A 70 -5.33 -14.25 9.55
C GLN A 70 -6.62 -14.82 8.96
N THR A 71 -7.78 -14.63 9.59
CA THR A 71 -9.07 -15.21 9.15
C THR A 71 -9.95 -14.26 8.36
N GLN A 72 -9.46 -13.08 7.96
CA GLN A 72 -10.05 -12.45 6.78
C GLN A 72 -9.72 -13.34 5.59
N PRO A 73 -10.71 -13.90 4.85
CA PRO A 73 -10.42 -14.40 3.53
C PRO A 73 -9.79 -13.22 2.80
N ASP A 74 -8.58 -13.45 2.30
CA ASP A 74 -7.99 -12.63 1.27
C ASP A 74 -9.02 -12.50 0.15
N ASN A 75 -9.81 -11.43 0.19
CA ASN A 75 -10.38 -10.84 -1.01
C ASN A 75 -9.23 -10.18 -1.80
N ASN A 76 -8.13 -10.92 -1.97
CA ASN A 76 -7.21 -10.85 -3.09
C ASN A 76 -7.94 -11.41 -4.31
N GLN A 77 -9.11 -10.85 -4.66
CA GLN A 77 -9.34 -10.60 -6.06
C GLN A 77 -8.25 -9.62 -6.45
N GLU A 78 -7.22 -10.13 -7.14
CA GLU A 78 -6.25 -9.45 -7.98
C GLU A 78 -6.36 -7.91 -8.00
N THR A 79 -6.13 -7.25 -6.87
CA THR A 79 -5.55 -5.93 -6.87
C THR A 79 -4.07 -6.21 -6.98
N ALA A 80 -3.65 -6.54 -8.21
CA ALA A 80 -2.26 -6.55 -8.60
C ALA A 80 -1.64 -5.30 -8.00
N ASN A 81 -0.85 -5.49 -6.94
CA ASN A 81 -0.17 -4.47 -6.16
C ASN A 81 0.05 -3.18 -6.96
N LEU A 82 -0.85 -2.20 -6.83
CA LEU A 82 -0.62 -0.88 -7.41
C LEU A 82 0.65 -0.26 -6.80
N ASP A 83 0.97 -0.65 -5.56
CA ASP A 83 2.20 -0.31 -4.83
C ASP A 83 3.48 -0.98 -5.35
N LYS A 84 3.38 -2.02 -6.21
CA LYS A 84 4.57 -2.64 -6.85
C LYS A 84 4.97 -1.94 -8.15
N PHE A 85 4.14 -1.06 -8.68
CA PHE A 85 4.56 -0.23 -9.78
C PHE A 85 5.43 0.89 -9.26
N ILE A 86 6.61 1.03 -9.85
CA ILE A 86 7.56 2.07 -9.46
C ILE A 86 6.88 3.41 -9.69
N HIS A 87 6.44 4.04 -8.60
CA HIS A 87 6.14 5.45 -8.62
C HIS A 87 7.42 6.17 -9.02
N ILE A 88 7.40 6.82 -10.18
CA ILE A 88 8.39 7.82 -10.55
C ILE A 88 8.13 9.03 -9.63
N THR A 89 8.53 8.92 -8.37
CA THR A 89 8.08 9.82 -7.30
C THR A 89 8.82 11.14 -7.29
N SER A 90 10.09 11.18 -7.69
CA SER A 90 10.88 12.40 -7.52
C SER A 90 12.25 12.23 -8.17
N GLY A 91 12.61 13.15 -9.06
CA GLY A 91 13.89 13.16 -9.78
C GLY A 91 13.73 12.95 -11.28
N GLY A 92 13.75 14.05 -12.05
CA GLY A 92 13.75 14.01 -13.52
C GLY A 92 12.91 15.13 -14.15
N GLU A 93 13.20 15.40 -15.43
CA GLU A 93 12.59 16.44 -16.29
C GLU A 93 11.09 16.24 -16.61
N LEU A 94 10.44 15.21 -16.08
CA LEU A 94 9.02 14.94 -16.34
C LEU A 94 8.13 15.84 -15.49
N SER A 95 7.09 16.41 -16.12
CA SER A 95 6.08 17.22 -15.43
C SER A 95 5.28 16.38 -14.43
N TYR A 96 4.52 17.06 -13.58
CA TYR A 96 3.65 16.38 -12.62
C TYR A 96 2.58 15.55 -13.32
N LEU A 97 1.93 16.10 -14.36
CA LEU A 97 0.96 15.37 -15.15
C LEU A 97 1.61 14.17 -15.84
N ASP A 98 2.80 14.34 -16.42
CA ASP A 98 3.48 13.27 -17.15
C ASP A 98 3.75 12.06 -16.24
N LYS A 99 4.19 12.31 -15.00
CA LYS A 99 4.39 11.27 -13.97
C LYS A 99 3.08 10.58 -13.60
N LYS A 100 1.98 11.33 -13.46
CA LYS A 100 0.67 10.75 -13.12
C LYS A 100 0.12 9.89 -14.25
N VAL A 101 0.19 10.37 -15.49
CA VAL A 101 -0.29 9.65 -16.67
C VAL A 101 0.52 8.37 -16.89
N ILE A 102 1.84 8.43 -16.86
CA ILE A 102 2.66 7.23 -17.10
C ILE A 102 2.49 6.19 -15.98
N ASN A 103 2.40 6.62 -14.72
CA ASN A 103 2.09 5.72 -13.62
C ASN A 103 0.72 5.08 -13.82
N PHE A 104 -0.31 5.84 -14.19
CA PHE A 104 -1.63 5.28 -14.46
C PHE A 104 -1.59 4.21 -15.58
N VAL A 105 -0.97 4.55 -16.72
CA VAL A 105 -0.87 3.65 -17.88
C VAL A 105 -0.12 2.37 -17.52
N CYS A 106 1.05 2.48 -16.88
CA CYS A 106 1.87 1.33 -16.52
C CYS A 106 1.24 0.50 -15.39
N SER A 107 0.72 1.14 -14.35
CA SER A 107 0.14 0.45 -13.18
C SER A 107 -1.14 -0.30 -13.48
N ASN A 108 -1.92 0.18 -14.46
CA ASN A 108 -3.18 -0.46 -14.84
C ASN A 108 -3.06 -1.28 -16.13
N LEU A 109 -1.84 -1.42 -16.67
CA LEU A 109 -1.56 -2.12 -17.95
C LEU A 109 -2.47 -1.65 -19.09
N VAL A 110 -2.73 -0.34 -19.13
CA VAL A 110 -3.63 0.28 -20.11
C VAL A 110 -2.87 0.59 -21.40
N SER A 111 -3.55 0.51 -22.54
CA SER A 111 -2.99 0.92 -23.82
C SER A 111 -2.81 2.44 -23.89
N PHE A 112 -1.65 2.90 -24.37
CA PHE A 112 -1.40 4.32 -24.63
C PHE A 112 -2.42 4.97 -25.57
N LYS A 113 -3.11 4.18 -26.41
CA LYS A 113 -4.19 4.68 -27.29
C LYS A 113 -5.32 5.37 -26.52
N LEU A 114 -5.51 5.05 -25.24
CA LEU A 114 -6.49 5.72 -24.40
C LEU A 114 -6.23 7.23 -24.28
N LEU A 115 -4.97 7.67 -24.38
CA LEU A 115 -4.60 9.08 -24.22
C LEU A 115 -5.09 9.96 -25.37
N ASP A 116 -5.34 9.36 -26.54
CA ASP A 116 -5.94 10.05 -27.68
C ASP A 116 -7.49 9.93 -27.69
N ASN A 117 -8.08 9.23 -26.71
CA ASN A 117 -9.52 9.08 -26.63
C ASN A 117 -10.18 10.43 -26.27
N PRO A 118 -11.19 10.90 -27.01
CA PRO A 118 -11.85 12.18 -26.74
C PRO A 118 -12.43 12.31 -25.33
N ALA A 119 -12.98 11.23 -24.77
CA ALA A 119 -13.51 11.22 -23.41
C ALA A 119 -12.38 11.39 -22.37
N THR A 120 -11.23 10.76 -22.59
CA THR A 120 -10.05 10.92 -21.73
C THR A 120 -9.48 12.33 -21.81
N ILE A 121 -9.40 12.90 -23.01
CA ILE A 121 -8.99 14.30 -23.21
C ILE A 121 -9.97 15.24 -22.50
N SER A 122 -11.28 14.99 -22.63
CA SER A 122 -12.32 15.78 -21.97
C SER A 122 -12.29 15.67 -20.45
N LEU A 123 -11.92 14.51 -19.89
CA LEU A 123 -11.80 14.32 -18.45
C LEU A 123 -10.66 15.16 -17.86
N LEU A 124 -9.58 15.31 -18.63
CA LEU A 124 -8.38 16.06 -18.23
C LEU A 124 -8.35 17.49 -18.78
N SER A 125 -9.43 17.96 -19.40
CA SER A 125 -9.48 19.30 -20.00
C SER A 125 -9.45 20.44 -18.97
N HIS A 126 -9.81 20.14 -17.72
CA HIS A 126 -9.88 21.11 -16.62
C HIS A 126 -8.56 21.23 -15.84
N THR A 127 -7.52 20.48 -16.22
CA THR A 127 -6.22 20.56 -15.54
C THR A 127 -5.34 21.68 -16.12
N ASN A 128 -4.51 22.30 -15.28
CA ASN A 128 -3.58 23.37 -15.69
C ASN A 128 -2.55 22.92 -16.75
N GLU A 129 -2.28 21.62 -16.85
CA GLU A 129 -1.44 21.03 -17.88
C GLU A 129 -2.31 20.31 -18.92
N LYS A 130 -2.03 20.54 -20.21
CA LYS A 130 -2.74 19.87 -21.31
C LYS A 130 -2.19 18.46 -21.51
N LEU A 131 -3.09 17.48 -21.56
CA LEU A 131 -2.74 16.11 -21.94
C LEU A 131 -2.13 16.10 -23.35
N LYS A 132 -0.96 15.48 -23.48
CA LYS A 132 -0.28 15.27 -24.77
C LYS A 132 -0.74 13.94 -25.40
N GLY A 133 -0.52 13.78 -26.70
CA GLY A 133 -0.96 12.58 -27.41
C GLY A 133 -0.17 11.32 -27.06
N GLU A 134 -0.73 10.18 -27.47
CA GLU A 134 -0.18 8.82 -27.34
C GLU A 134 1.30 8.75 -27.69
N SER A 135 1.69 9.33 -28.84
CA SER A 135 3.05 9.22 -29.36
C SER A 135 4.08 9.88 -28.44
N TYR A 136 3.73 11.01 -27.83
CA TYR A 136 4.60 11.70 -26.87
C TYR A 136 4.83 10.82 -25.64
N TYR A 137 3.75 10.27 -25.08
CA TYR A 137 3.85 9.41 -23.89
C TYR A 137 4.60 8.11 -24.17
N ARG A 138 4.34 7.45 -25.30
CA ARG A 138 5.02 6.21 -25.68
C ARG A 138 6.50 6.43 -25.96
N LYS A 139 6.86 7.46 -26.73
CA LYS A 139 8.25 7.63 -27.21
C LYS A 139 9.12 8.41 -26.23
N THR A 140 8.57 9.43 -25.58
CA THR A 140 9.35 10.35 -24.75
C THR A 140 9.22 10.01 -23.27
N VAL A 141 7.99 10.00 -22.75
CA VAL A 141 7.77 9.85 -21.30
C VAL A 141 8.12 8.45 -20.83
N LEU A 142 7.67 7.40 -21.52
CA LEU A 142 7.99 6.02 -21.18
C LEU A 142 9.49 5.74 -21.24
N GLN A 143 10.20 6.31 -22.22
CA GLN A 143 11.65 6.15 -22.32
C GLN A 143 12.36 6.79 -21.13
N LYS A 144 12.01 8.04 -20.78
CA LYS A 144 12.55 8.74 -19.61
C LYS A 144 12.23 8.00 -18.31
N ALA A 145 11.00 7.50 -18.18
CA ALA A 145 10.55 6.69 -17.06
C ALA A 145 11.41 5.42 -16.89
N TYR A 146 11.62 4.68 -17.98
CA TYR A 146 12.44 3.48 -18.00
C TYR A 146 13.89 3.77 -17.61
N GLN A 147 14.48 4.85 -18.11
CA GLN A 147 15.85 5.24 -17.76
C GLN A 147 16.01 5.59 -16.28
N ALA A 148 15.06 6.34 -15.72
CA ALA A 148 15.05 6.67 -14.29
C ALA A 148 14.95 5.39 -13.43
N LEU A 149 14.03 4.50 -13.79
CA LEU A 149 13.86 3.21 -13.12
C LEU A 149 15.11 2.34 -13.21
N LYS A 150 15.65 2.17 -14.42
CA LYS A 150 16.85 1.37 -14.68
C LYS A 150 18.02 1.86 -13.84
N SER A 151 18.21 3.17 -13.74
CA SER A 151 19.30 3.76 -12.95
C SER A 151 19.13 3.47 -11.45
N LYS A 152 17.92 3.59 -10.93
CA LYS A 152 17.60 3.25 -9.53
C LYS A 152 17.86 1.77 -9.26
N MET A 153 17.32 0.88 -10.10
CA MET A 153 17.52 -0.56 -9.96
C MET A 153 18.99 -0.96 -10.07
N LEU A 154 19.76 -0.36 -10.98
CA LEU A 154 21.19 -0.64 -11.09
C LEU A 154 21.96 -0.26 -9.82
N ASN A 155 21.60 0.86 -9.18
CA ASN A 155 22.21 1.26 -7.91
C ASN A 155 21.87 0.28 -6.78
N GLU A 156 20.61 -0.17 -6.71
CA GLU A 156 20.18 -1.18 -5.74
C GLU A 156 20.88 -2.52 -5.98
N LEU A 157 20.95 -2.99 -7.23
CA LEU A 157 21.64 -4.23 -7.61
C LEU A 157 23.14 -4.19 -7.27
N ARG A 158 23.81 -3.05 -7.44
CA ARG A 158 25.22 -2.87 -7.07
C ARG A 158 25.47 -2.95 -5.57
N ALA A 159 24.46 -2.62 -4.76
CA ALA A 159 24.55 -2.69 -3.31
C ALA A 159 24.22 -4.09 -2.74
N MET A 160 23.78 -5.04 -3.58
CA MET A 160 23.45 -6.39 -3.14
C MET A 160 24.72 -7.24 -3.03
N GLU A 161 24.87 -7.95 -1.90
CA GLU A 161 26.01 -8.84 -1.65
C GLU A 161 25.97 -10.13 -2.50
N ALA A 162 24.76 -10.59 -2.84
CA ALA A 162 24.56 -11.76 -3.67
C ALA A 162 23.36 -11.57 -4.60
N LEU A 163 23.50 -12.06 -5.83
CA LEU A 163 22.47 -12.06 -6.86
C LEU A 163 22.32 -13.48 -7.40
N SER A 164 21.09 -13.97 -7.49
CA SER A 164 20.78 -15.23 -8.16
C SER A 164 19.81 -14.96 -9.30
N PHE A 165 19.98 -15.71 -10.40
CA PHE A 165 19.17 -15.59 -11.59
C PHE A 165 18.63 -16.98 -11.95
N THR A 166 17.34 -17.06 -12.24
CA THR A 166 16.72 -18.23 -12.85
C THR A 166 16.58 -17.97 -14.34
N THR A 167 16.80 -19.01 -15.15
CA THR A 167 16.57 -18.93 -16.60
C THR A 167 15.44 -19.87 -16.95
N ASP A 168 14.30 -19.30 -17.34
CA ASP A 168 13.17 -20.08 -17.86
C ASP A 168 13.32 -20.26 -19.38
N LYS A 169 13.49 -21.50 -19.82
CA LYS A 169 13.54 -21.85 -21.23
C LYS A 169 12.15 -22.33 -21.69
N LYS A 170 11.34 -21.43 -22.24
CA LYS A 170 10.08 -21.82 -22.88
C LYS A 170 10.37 -22.45 -24.24
N MET A 171 9.95 -23.70 -24.43
CA MET A 171 9.87 -24.31 -25.75
C MET A 171 8.59 -23.81 -26.43
N GLU A 172 8.72 -22.92 -27.40
CA GLU A 172 7.61 -22.59 -28.29
C GLU A 172 7.36 -23.78 -29.21
N ARG A 173 6.12 -24.28 -29.23
CA ARG A 173 5.73 -25.33 -30.18
C ARG A 173 5.86 -24.76 -31.59
N ALA A 174 6.69 -25.41 -32.42
CA ALA A 174 6.74 -25.13 -33.85
C ALA A 174 5.33 -25.27 -34.43
N LYS A 175 4.88 -24.23 -35.16
CA LYS A 175 3.62 -24.24 -35.90
C LYS A 175 3.73 -25.11 -37.14
#